data_AF-A0A495ZZX9-F1
#
_entry.id   AF-A0A495ZZX9-F1
#
_cell.length_a   1.000
_cell.length_b   1.000
_cell.length_c   1.000
_cell.angle_alpha   90.00
_cell.angle_beta   90.00
_cell.angle_gamma   90.00
#
_symmetry.space_group_name_H-M   'P 1'
#
loop_
_entity.id
_entity.type
_entity.pdbx_description
1 polymer ?
#
loop_
_entity_poly.entity_id
_entity_poly.type
_entity_poly.pdbx_seq_one_letter_code
_entity_poly.pdbx_strand_id
1 'polypeptide(L)'
;MEAVMKPKRLNWWAFRAGFAFLWTFTLIIQVEAQVVTDGLLSYYTLDKNDIVGDTVKDLIGGKDGTIVGEPESIEGHLGDALNFGGKPDCVELPIIFNIGEKPASYEAWFLKTPNSRIGWQYILTNKTNFFDHFFRLGFNQNTGQLRYYTEQANNIRKAWVTDEDYADGKWHHVVATREADKAQVYVDSVLVKEEEAMSGNLGGGETNWNIAQDGNTDGYLIGAVDEVRIYKKALTPEEITQNFESQGLAVQPTGKLSLTWGRIKAAQSYR
;
A
#
# COMPACT_ATOMS: atom_id res chain seq x y z
N MET A 1 -58.94 -25.42 71.73
CA MET A 1 -57.92 -25.24 72.79
C MET A 1 -56.58 -25.57 72.18
N GLU A 2 -55.80 -24.57 71.79
CA GLU A 2 -54.38 -24.73 71.50
C GLU A 2 -53.70 -23.41 71.85
N ALA A 3 -52.75 -23.48 72.77
CA ALA A 3 -52.02 -22.34 73.30
C ALA A 3 -50.53 -22.51 72.98
N VAL A 4 -50.01 -21.50 72.27
CA VAL A 4 -48.73 -20.80 72.50
C VAL A 4 -47.43 -21.63 72.56
N MET A 5 -46.47 -21.30 71.68
CA MET A 5 -45.14 -20.79 72.05
C MET A 5 -44.41 -20.15 70.85
N LYS A 6 -43.91 -18.92 71.03
CA LYS A 6 -43.05 -18.16 70.09
C LYS A 6 -41.56 -18.44 70.38
N PRO A 7 -40.68 -18.42 69.37
CA PRO A 7 -39.26 -18.13 69.57
C PRO A 7 -38.84 -16.71 69.12
N LYS A 8 -37.77 -16.24 69.76
CA LYS A 8 -37.24 -14.87 69.82
C LYS A 8 -36.47 -14.45 68.55
N ARG A 9 -36.46 -13.14 68.27
CA ARG A 9 -35.63 -12.49 67.24
C ARG A 9 -34.18 -12.36 67.71
N LEU A 10 -33.21 -12.76 66.89
CA LEU A 10 -31.78 -12.52 67.09
C LEU A 10 -31.31 -11.45 66.09
N ASN A 11 -30.85 -10.30 66.59
CA ASN A 11 -30.24 -9.24 65.78
C ASN A 11 -28.74 -9.49 65.59
N TRP A 12 -28.28 -9.58 64.35
CA TRP A 12 -26.85 -9.58 64.00
C TRP A 12 -26.49 -8.27 63.30
N TRP A 13 -25.56 -7.52 63.90
CA TRP A 13 -24.89 -6.38 63.27
C TRP A 13 -23.78 -6.94 62.38
N ALA A 14 -23.87 -6.75 61.06
CA ALA A 14 -22.81 -7.13 60.13
C ALA A 14 -21.95 -5.92 59.77
N PHE A 15 -20.70 -5.92 60.22
CA PHE A 15 -19.62 -5.04 59.76
C PHE A 15 -19.37 -5.29 58.26
N ARG A 16 -19.43 -4.24 57.42
CA ARG A 16 -18.96 -4.28 56.04
C ARG A 16 -17.53 -3.72 55.98
N ALA A 17 -16.55 -4.60 55.80
CA ALA A 17 -15.21 -4.22 55.37
C ALA A 17 -15.23 -4.00 53.84
N GLY A 18 -14.94 -2.77 53.40
CA GLY A 18 -14.81 -2.43 51.98
C GLY A 18 -13.43 -2.83 51.45
N PHE A 19 -13.39 -3.78 50.52
CA PHE A 19 -12.21 -4.04 49.70
C PHE A 19 -12.15 -3.01 48.56
N ALA A 20 -11.13 -2.16 48.54
CA ALA A 20 -10.82 -1.32 47.40
C ALA A 20 -10.10 -2.15 46.33
N PHE A 21 -10.75 -2.39 45.20
CA PHE A 21 -10.11 -2.97 44.01
C PHE A 21 -9.30 -1.87 43.30
N LEU A 22 -7.97 -1.96 43.39
CA LEU A 22 -7.06 -1.22 42.51
C LEU A 22 -7.07 -1.91 41.14
N TRP A 23 -7.75 -1.29 40.18
CA TRP A 23 -7.67 -1.67 38.77
C TRP A 23 -6.39 -1.09 38.18
N THR A 24 -5.36 -1.90 38.04
CA THR A 24 -4.22 -1.55 37.20
C THR A 24 -4.63 -1.69 35.74
N PHE A 25 -4.82 -0.57 35.05
CA PHE A 25 -4.93 -0.54 33.60
C PHE A 25 -3.53 -0.71 33.01
N THR A 26 -3.23 -1.90 32.47
CA THR A 26 -2.07 -2.08 31.60
C THR A 26 -2.41 -1.49 30.25
N LEU A 27 -1.79 -0.35 29.91
CA LEU A 27 -1.84 0.19 28.57
C LEU A 27 -0.92 -0.66 27.69
N ILE A 28 -1.51 -1.52 26.86
CA ILE A 28 -0.77 -2.20 25.79
C ILE A 28 -0.62 -1.18 24.66
N ILE A 29 0.60 -0.71 24.44
CA ILE A 29 0.93 0.11 23.26
C ILE A 29 1.22 -0.88 22.14
N GLN A 30 0.30 -1.01 21.18
CA GLN A 30 0.58 -1.72 19.95
C GLN A 30 1.48 -0.81 19.11
N VAL A 31 2.73 -1.24 18.87
CA VAL A 31 3.61 -0.55 17.93
C VAL A 31 3.16 -1.01 16.54
N GLU A 32 2.48 -0.12 15.82
CA GLU A 32 2.11 -0.38 14.44
C GLU A 32 3.37 -0.41 13.55
N ALA A 33 3.43 -1.37 12.64
CA ALA A 33 4.51 -1.43 11.66
C ALA A 33 4.45 -0.16 10.80
N GLN A 34 5.62 0.36 10.46
CA GLN A 34 5.77 1.57 9.66
C GLN A 34 6.41 1.23 8.33
N VAL A 35 6.10 2.01 7.31
CA VAL A 35 6.75 1.89 6.00
C VAL A 35 8.26 1.98 6.15
N VAL A 36 8.97 1.08 5.48
CA VAL A 36 10.42 1.14 5.33
C VAL A 36 10.77 2.42 4.57
N THR A 37 11.56 3.28 5.20
CA THR A 37 11.99 4.57 4.62
C THR A 37 13.41 4.52 4.06
N ASP A 38 14.20 3.51 4.43
CA ASP A 38 15.53 3.32 3.86
C ASP A 38 15.42 3.01 2.36
N GLY A 39 16.08 3.83 1.54
CA GLY A 39 16.01 3.71 0.08
C GLY A 39 14.68 4.15 -0.55
N LEU A 40 13.69 4.65 0.20
CA LEU A 40 12.43 5.15 -0.36
C LEU A 40 12.68 6.45 -1.14
N LEU A 41 12.22 6.50 -2.38
CA LEU A 41 12.37 7.66 -3.27
C LEU A 41 11.08 8.47 -3.40
N SER A 42 9.96 7.78 -3.58
CA SER A 42 8.64 8.39 -3.73
C SER A 42 7.58 7.51 -3.08
N TYR A 43 6.56 8.16 -2.53
CA TYR A 43 5.42 7.50 -1.91
C TYR A 43 4.15 8.30 -2.17
N TYR A 44 3.20 7.65 -2.84
CA TYR A 44 1.88 8.17 -3.17
C TYR A 44 0.85 7.32 -2.45
N THR A 45 0.22 7.88 -1.41
CA THR A 45 -0.90 7.24 -0.70
C THR A 45 -2.08 7.07 -1.64
N LEU A 46 -2.35 8.08 -2.48
CA LEU A 46 -3.58 8.21 -3.28
C LEU A 46 -4.82 8.50 -2.41
N ASP A 47 -4.59 8.82 -1.15
CA ASP A 47 -5.58 9.35 -0.22
C ASP A 47 -6.18 10.65 -0.76
N LYS A 48 -7.48 10.85 -0.56
CA LYS A 48 -8.15 12.09 -0.96
C LYS A 48 -7.51 13.34 -0.34
N ASN A 49 -6.96 13.21 0.86
CA ASN A 49 -6.31 14.31 1.57
C ASN A 49 -4.95 14.69 0.99
N ASP A 50 -4.31 13.78 0.26
CA ASP A 50 -3.01 13.99 -0.40
C ASP A 50 -3.19 14.37 -1.88
N ILE A 51 -4.44 14.62 -2.30
CA ILE A 51 -4.80 15.08 -3.65
C ILE A 51 -5.37 16.50 -3.57
N VAL A 52 -4.78 17.43 -4.33
CA VAL A 52 -5.22 18.84 -4.42
C VAL A 52 -5.49 19.19 -5.88
N GLY A 53 -6.76 19.32 -6.25
CA GLY A 53 -7.15 19.40 -7.66
C GLY A 53 -6.74 18.10 -8.36
N ASP A 54 -6.00 18.22 -9.47
CA ASP A 54 -5.46 17.07 -10.18
C ASP A 54 -4.05 16.69 -9.69
N THR A 55 -3.52 17.32 -8.65
CA THR A 55 -2.16 17.03 -8.15
C THR A 55 -2.20 15.96 -7.06
N VAL A 56 -1.51 14.83 -7.28
CA VAL A 56 -1.27 13.78 -6.27
C VAL A 56 0.08 14.04 -5.62
N LYS A 57 0.12 14.19 -4.29
CA LYS A 57 1.36 14.50 -3.57
C LYS A 57 2.29 13.29 -3.45
N ASP A 58 3.57 13.52 -3.70
CA ASP A 58 4.63 12.61 -3.26
C ASP A 58 5.07 13.01 -1.85
N LEU A 59 4.80 12.14 -0.88
CA LEU A 59 5.09 12.42 0.54
C LEU A 59 6.59 12.38 0.90
N ILE A 60 7.46 11.98 -0.05
CA ILE A 60 8.89 11.79 0.19
C ILE A 60 9.74 12.60 -0.79
N GLY A 61 9.64 12.32 -2.09
CA GLY A 61 10.58 12.80 -3.09
C GLY A 61 10.24 14.18 -3.68
N GLY A 62 9.06 14.72 -3.36
CA GLY A 62 8.54 15.94 -3.99
C GLY A 62 8.28 15.78 -5.49
N LYS A 63 8.07 14.55 -5.96
CA LYS A 63 7.77 14.19 -7.34
C LYS A 63 6.27 14.10 -7.58
N ASP A 64 5.54 15.17 -7.25
CA ASP A 64 4.08 15.20 -7.36
C ASP A 64 3.58 14.71 -8.73
N GLY A 65 2.54 13.87 -8.70
CA GLY A 65 1.85 13.35 -9.87
C GLY A 65 0.70 14.24 -10.33
N THR A 66 0.27 14.06 -11.57
CA THR A 66 -0.90 14.72 -12.16
C THR A 66 -1.92 13.68 -12.59
N ILE A 67 -3.14 13.76 -12.07
CA ILE A 67 -4.28 12.95 -12.48
C ILE A 67 -4.68 13.37 -13.89
N VAL A 68 -4.83 12.39 -14.76
CA VAL A 68 -5.44 12.54 -16.09
C VAL A 68 -6.76 11.79 -16.08
N GLY A 69 -7.81 12.40 -16.65
CA GLY A 69 -9.14 11.83 -16.65
C GLY A 69 -9.87 12.01 -15.32
N GLU A 70 -10.75 11.07 -14.99
CA GLU A 70 -11.60 11.12 -13.80
C GLU A 70 -11.64 9.75 -13.11
N PRO A 71 -10.51 9.28 -12.53
CA PRO A 71 -10.53 8.12 -11.64
C PRO A 71 -11.39 8.42 -10.41
N GLU A 72 -12.07 7.40 -9.89
CA GLU A 72 -12.96 7.53 -8.73
C GLU A 72 -12.17 7.33 -7.43
N SER A 73 -12.38 8.20 -6.45
CA SER A 73 -11.87 7.97 -5.09
C SER A 73 -12.80 7.00 -4.35
N ILE A 74 -12.23 5.91 -3.85
CA ILE A 74 -12.93 4.85 -3.11
C ILE A 74 -12.24 4.59 -1.77
N GLU A 75 -12.86 3.79 -0.90
CA GLU A 75 -12.17 3.24 0.29
C GLU A 75 -10.98 2.37 -0.15
N GLY A 76 -9.80 2.71 0.35
CA GLY A 76 -8.53 2.06 0.02
C GLY A 76 -8.24 0.83 0.90
N HIS A 77 -7.06 0.25 0.70
CA HIS A 77 -6.49 -0.65 1.69
C HIS A 77 -6.10 0.12 2.96
N LEU A 78 -5.49 1.31 2.79
CA LEU A 78 -5.26 2.28 3.84
C LEU A 78 -5.88 3.61 3.40
N GLY A 79 -6.84 4.13 4.19
CA GLY A 79 -7.48 5.40 3.85
C GLY A 79 -8.34 5.33 2.58
N ASP A 80 -8.03 6.16 1.59
CA ASP A 80 -8.69 6.21 0.29
C ASP A 80 -7.75 5.75 -0.83
N ALA A 81 -8.32 5.21 -1.91
CA ALA A 81 -7.58 4.80 -3.10
C ALA A 81 -8.17 5.43 -4.37
N LEU A 82 -7.43 5.34 -5.48
CA LEU A 82 -7.95 5.68 -6.81
C LEU A 82 -8.36 4.41 -7.56
N ASN A 83 -9.61 4.40 -8.03
CA ASN A 83 -10.20 3.37 -8.88
C ASN A 83 -10.26 3.84 -10.34
N PHE A 84 -9.63 3.06 -11.22
CA PHE A 84 -9.47 3.34 -12.64
C PHE A 84 -10.43 2.48 -13.47
N GLY A 85 -10.99 3.08 -14.53
CA GLY A 85 -12.10 2.51 -15.30
C GLY A 85 -11.69 1.82 -16.61
N GLY A 86 -10.40 1.72 -16.92
CA GLY A 86 -9.93 1.19 -18.22
C GLY A 86 -10.18 2.12 -19.40
N LYS A 87 -10.42 3.40 -19.11
CA LYS A 87 -10.52 4.50 -20.06
C LYS A 87 -9.27 5.38 -19.89
N PRO A 88 -9.11 6.51 -20.58
CA PRO A 88 -8.01 7.43 -20.32
C PRO A 88 -8.04 8.08 -18.92
N ASP A 89 -7.82 7.27 -17.88
CA ASP A 89 -7.64 7.65 -16.47
C ASP A 89 -6.33 7.07 -15.92
N CYS A 90 -5.45 7.94 -15.45
CA CYS A 90 -4.14 7.55 -14.92
C CYS A 90 -3.56 8.65 -14.02
N VAL A 91 -2.41 8.38 -13.42
CA VAL A 91 -1.58 9.43 -12.80
C VAL A 91 -0.25 9.50 -13.54
N GLU A 92 0.00 10.62 -14.22
CA GLU A 92 1.28 10.92 -14.83
C GLU A 92 2.25 11.43 -13.76
N LEU A 93 3.43 10.83 -13.70
CA LEU A 93 4.47 11.16 -12.74
C LEU A 93 5.70 11.72 -13.47
N PRO A 94 6.41 12.71 -12.87
CA PRO A 94 7.66 13.17 -13.43
C PRO A 94 8.74 12.08 -13.36
N ILE A 95 9.92 12.36 -13.90
CA ILE A 95 11.06 11.47 -13.74
C ILE A 95 11.44 11.37 -12.26
N ILE A 96 11.30 10.17 -11.71
CA ILE A 96 11.62 9.86 -10.30
C ILE A 96 13.12 9.60 -10.17
N PHE A 97 13.62 8.58 -10.88
CA PHE A 97 15.05 8.25 -10.92
C PHE A 97 15.40 7.43 -12.17
N ASN A 98 16.69 7.41 -12.49
CA ASN A 98 17.26 6.52 -13.48
C ASN A 98 17.54 5.15 -12.84
N ILE A 99 16.85 4.11 -13.31
CA ILE A 99 16.94 2.74 -12.79
C ILE A 99 18.33 2.18 -13.07
N GLY A 100 18.87 2.39 -14.27
CA GLY A 100 20.23 1.99 -14.60
C GLY A 100 20.46 0.48 -14.43
N GLU A 101 21.64 0.15 -13.94
CA GLU A 101 22.03 -1.21 -13.48
C GLU A 101 21.81 -1.40 -11.97
N LYS A 102 21.26 -0.39 -11.29
CA LYS A 102 21.12 -0.37 -9.84
C LYS A 102 19.91 -1.17 -9.40
N PRO A 103 19.92 -1.70 -8.16
CA PRO A 103 18.76 -2.36 -7.60
C PRO A 103 17.60 -1.38 -7.41
N ALA A 104 16.38 -1.88 -7.49
CA ALA A 104 15.16 -1.10 -7.31
C ALA A 104 14.01 -1.99 -6.83
N SER A 105 13.01 -1.37 -6.20
CA SER A 105 11.74 -2.04 -5.89
C SER A 105 10.57 -1.14 -6.22
N TYR A 106 9.51 -1.76 -6.71
CA TYR A 106 8.24 -1.14 -7.07
C TYR A 106 7.14 -1.83 -6.28
N GLU A 107 6.34 -1.04 -5.58
CA GLU A 107 5.38 -1.55 -4.63
C GLU A 107 4.06 -0.81 -4.78
N ALA A 108 2.96 -1.53 -4.62
CA ALA A 108 1.62 -0.97 -4.56
C ALA A 108 0.65 -1.96 -3.90
N TRP A 109 -0.43 -1.43 -3.35
CA TRP A 109 -1.66 -2.19 -3.16
C TRP A 109 -2.54 -2.06 -4.39
N PHE A 110 -3.20 -3.15 -4.79
CA PHE A 110 -4.13 -3.14 -5.92
C PHE A 110 -5.38 -3.98 -5.64
N LEU A 111 -6.48 -3.64 -6.30
CA LEU A 111 -7.71 -4.44 -6.30
C LEU A 111 -8.21 -4.63 -7.73
N LYS A 112 -8.45 -5.89 -8.11
CA LYS A 112 -9.05 -6.24 -9.40
C LYS A 112 -10.16 -7.26 -9.26
N THR A 113 -11.20 -7.12 -10.05
CA THR A 113 -12.34 -8.06 -10.06
C THR A 113 -12.22 -9.07 -11.21
N PRO A 114 -12.90 -10.23 -11.13
CA PRO A 114 -12.87 -11.22 -12.20
C PRO A 114 -13.24 -10.71 -13.60
N ASN A 115 -14.12 -9.70 -13.69
CA ASN A 115 -14.57 -9.10 -14.95
C ASN A 115 -13.56 -8.10 -15.53
N SER A 116 -12.53 -7.74 -14.78
CA SER A 116 -11.49 -6.80 -15.20
C SER A 116 -10.36 -7.45 -16.00
N ARG A 117 -10.47 -8.74 -16.37
CA ARG A 117 -9.44 -9.50 -17.13
C ARG A 117 -9.51 -9.21 -18.64
N ILE A 118 -9.24 -7.96 -19.02
CA ILE A 118 -9.33 -7.54 -20.43
C ILE A 118 -8.08 -6.77 -20.85
N GLY A 119 -7.57 -7.07 -22.04
CA GLY A 119 -6.42 -6.37 -22.61
C GLY A 119 -5.16 -6.45 -21.74
N TRP A 120 -4.21 -5.57 -22.05
CA TRP A 120 -3.08 -5.29 -21.17
C TRP A 120 -3.49 -4.22 -20.16
N GLN A 121 -2.98 -4.30 -18.93
CA GLN A 121 -3.25 -3.32 -17.88
C GLN A 121 -2.03 -3.17 -16.98
N TYR A 122 -1.80 -1.98 -16.45
CA TYR A 122 -0.56 -1.66 -15.72
C TYR A 122 -0.82 -0.94 -14.42
N ILE A 123 -0.05 -1.25 -13.38
CA ILE A 123 -0.06 -0.57 -12.09
C ILE A 123 0.96 0.57 -12.11
N LEU A 124 2.20 0.28 -12.49
CA LEU A 124 3.30 1.25 -12.52
C LEU A 124 4.21 1.01 -13.73
N THR A 125 4.57 2.08 -14.44
CA THR A 125 5.48 2.02 -15.58
C THR A 125 6.44 3.21 -15.59
N ASN A 126 7.60 3.06 -16.25
CA ASN A 126 8.49 4.18 -16.58
C ASN A 126 8.69 4.24 -18.11
N LYS A 127 7.74 4.84 -18.83
CA LYS A 127 7.79 4.81 -20.28
C LYS A 127 7.25 6.07 -20.90
N THR A 128 7.91 6.48 -21.99
CA THR A 128 7.38 7.41 -22.99
C THR A 128 7.63 6.96 -24.45
N ASN A 129 8.57 6.03 -24.71
CA ASN A 129 8.85 5.50 -26.05
C ASN A 129 9.02 3.96 -26.05
N PHE A 130 8.51 3.27 -27.08
CA PHE A 130 8.45 1.80 -27.17
C PHE A 130 9.77 1.11 -27.47
N PHE A 131 10.82 1.87 -27.78
CA PHE A 131 12.09 1.34 -28.25
C PHE A 131 13.27 1.61 -27.31
N ASP A 132 12.99 2.06 -26.09
CA ASP A 132 14.03 2.49 -25.16
C ASP A 132 13.75 2.01 -23.74
N HIS A 133 14.80 1.56 -23.07
CA HIS A 133 14.90 1.13 -21.68
C HIS A 133 13.70 1.46 -20.75
N PHE A 134 12.84 0.47 -20.48
CA PHE A 134 11.69 0.62 -19.56
C PHE A 134 11.37 -0.67 -18.77
N PHE A 135 10.60 -0.50 -17.70
CA PHE A 135 9.86 -1.56 -17.04
C PHE A 135 8.36 -1.28 -17.02
N ARG A 136 7.59 -2.35 -16.82
CA ARG A 136 6.17 -2.30 -16.53
C ARG A 136 5.84 -3.32 -15.44
N LEU A 137 5.13 -2.87 -14.42
CA LEU A 137 4.46 -3.73 -13.46
C LEU A 137 2.96 -3.66 -13.73
N GLY A 138 2.33 -4.79 -13.98
CA GLY A 138 0.94 -4.85 -14.39
C GLY A 138 0.42 -6.28 -14.46
N PHE A 139 -0.45 -6.53 -15.43
CA PHE A 139 -1.13 -7.81 -15.58
C PHE A 139 -0.82 -8.43 -16.95
N ASN A 140 -0.78 -9.76 -16.99
CA ASN A 140 -0.68 -10.50 -18.24
C ASN A 140 -2.00 -10.40 -19.04
N GLN A 141 -1.91 -10.38 -20.37
CA GLN A 141 -3.04 -10.01 -21.22
C GLN A 141 -4.27 -10.87 -20.98
N ASN A 142 -5.43 -10.24 -20.75
CA ASN A 142 -6.70 -10.93 -20.48
C ASN A 142 -6.67 -11.89 -19.27
N THR A 143 -5.81 -11.62 -18.29
CA THR A 143 -5.71 -12.40 -17.04
C THR A 143 -5.64 -11.48 -15.83
N GLY A 144 -5.72 -12.05 -14.63
CA GLY A 144 -5.32 -11.41 -13.37
C GLY A 144 -3.93 -11.83 -12.88
N GLN A 145 -3.15 -12.55 -13.69
CA GLN A 145 -1.77 -12.88 -13.35
C GLN A 145 -0.92 -11.61 -13.41
N LEU A 146 -0.10 -11.38 -12.39
CA LEU A 146 0.82 -10.25 -12.37
C LEU A 146 1.95 -10.47 -13.35
N ARG A 147 2.40 -9.39 -13.98
CA ARG A 147 3.49 -9.38 -14.95
C ARG A 147 4.45 -8.25 -14.63
N TYR A 148 5.69 -8.62 -14.32
CA TYR A 148 6.82 -7.71 -14.32
C TYR A 148 7.54 -7.85 -15.67
N TYR A 149 7.67 -6.75 -16.41
CA TYR A 149 8.22 -6.73 -17.75
C TYR A 149 9.33 -5.70 -17.84
N THR A 150 10.43 -6.05 -18.49
CA THR A 150 11.55 -5.14 -18.76
C THR A 150 11.96 -5.23 -20.22
N GLU A 151 12.39 -4.10 -20.76
CA GLU A 151 12.86 -3.97 -22.12
C GLU A 151 14.09 -3.05 -22.17
N GLN A 152 15.08 -3.44 -22.96
CA GLN A 152 16.31 -2.70 -23.26
C GLN A 152 16.33 -2.25 -24.73
N ALA A 153 17.32 -1.43 -25.06
CA ALA A 153 17.65 -1.13 -26.45
C ALA A 153 17.75 -2.40 -27.30
N ASN A 154 17.46 -2.28 -28.60
CA ASN A 154 17.42 -3.39 -29.55
C ASN A 154 16.39 -4.48 -29.20
N ASN A 155 15.31 -4.13 -28.50
CA ASN A 155 14.16 -5.02 -28.29
C ASN A 155 14.51 -6.28 -27.48
N ILE A 156 15.49 -6.18 -26.58
CA ILE A 156 15.84 -7.24 -25.63
C ILE A 156 14.83 -7.18 -24.48
N ARG A 157 14.10 -8.27 -24.26
CA ARG A 157 12.89 -8.27 -23.42
C ARG A 157 12.90 -9.44 -22.45
N LYS A 158 12.47 -9.21 -21.21
CA LYS A 158 12.16 -10.25 -20.23
C LYS A 158 10.79 -9.97 -19.61
N ALA A 159 10.01 -11.03 -19.43
CA ALA A 159 8.69 -10.98 -18.83
C ALA A 159 8.58 -12.07 -17.78
N TRP A 160 8.18 -11.69 -16.57
CA TRP A 160 7.97 -12.57 -15.44
C TRP A 160 6.50 -12.54 -15.09
N VAL A 161 5.81 -13.65 -15.32
CA VAL A 161 4.36 -13.78 -15.08
C VAL A 161 4.16 -14.73 -13.91
N THR A 162 3.32 -14.35 -12.96
CA THR A 162 2.95 -15.20 -11.82
C THR A 162 2.10 -16.38 -12.29
N ASP A 163 2.19 -17.50 -11.58
CA ASP A 163 1.37 -18.68 -11.92
C ASP A 163 -0.11 -18.46 -11.53
N GLU A 164 -0.34 -17.77 -10.41
CA GLU A 164 -1.68 -17.45 -9.88
C GLU A 164 -2.29 -16.17 -10.47
N ASP A 165 -3.62 -16.13 -10.46
CA ASP A 165 -4.46 -15.00 -10.86
C ASP A 165 -4.99 -14.26 -9.62
N TYR A 166 -4.73 -12.95 -9.55
CA TYR A 166 -5.08 -12.08 -8.42
C TYR A 166 -6.25 -11.13 -8.74
N ALA A 167 -7.04 -11.40 -9.77
CA ALA A 167 -8.26 -10.64 -10.07
C ALA A 167 -9.48 -11.30 -9.39
N ASP A 168 -9.45 -11.39 -8.07
CA ASP A 168 -10.43 -12.10 -7.24
C ASP A 168 -11.40 -11.20 -6.46
N GLY A 169 -11.24 -9.87 -6.61
CA GLY A 169 -12.04 -8.85 -5.93
C GLY A 169 -11.51 -8.41 -4.56
N LYS A 170 -10.27 -8.78 -4.21
CA LYS A 170 -9.62 -8.36 -2.95
C LYS A 170 -8.45 -7.42 -3.21
N TRP A 171 -8.06 -6.72 -2.14
CA TRP A 171 -6.81 -6.00 -2.06
C TRP A 171 -5.65 -6.98 -1.95
N HIS A 172 -4.64 -6.79 -2.79
CA HIS A 172 -3.38 -7.51 -2.76
C HIS A 172 -2.22 -6.53 -2.75
N HIS A 173 -1.17 -6.89 -2.02
CA HIS A 173 0.08 -6.13 -1.98
C HIS A 173 1.07 -6.75 -2.96
N VAL A 174 1.54 -5.98 -3.94
CA VAL A 174 2.57 -6.44 -4.87
C VAL A 174 3.88 -5.71 -4.63
N VAL A 175 4.97 -6.46 -4.61
CA VAL A 175 6.33 -5.92 -4.68
C VAL A 175 7.10 -6.60 -5.79
N ALA A 176 7.56 -5.83 -6.77
CA ALA A 176 8.55 -6.27 -7.75
C ALA A 176 9.92 -5.74 -7.34
N THR A 177 10.87 -6.63 -7.06
CA THR A 177 12.26 -6.27 -6.76
C THR A 177 13.17 -6.65 -7.91
N ARG A 178 14.24 -5.87 -8.06
CA ARG A 178 15.32 -6.13 -9.00
C ARG A 178 16.65 -5.93 -8.32
N GLU A 179 17.53 -6.91 -8.47
CA GLU A 179 18.98 -6.78 -8.29
C GLU A 179 19.70 -7.00 -9.63
N ALA A 180 21.04 -7.09 -9.60
CA ALA A 180 21.85 -7.23 -10.81
C ALA A 180 21.58 -8.54 -11.56
N ASP A 181 21.28 -9.63 -10.83
CA ASP A 181 21.18 -10.99 -11.34
C ASP A 181 19.79 -11.62 -11.15
N LYS A 182 18.96 -11.08 -10.25
CA LYS A 182 17.62 -11.62 -9.94
C LYS A 182 16.52 -10.57 -10.00
N ALA A 183 15.37 -10.98 -10.54
CA ALA A 183 14.13 -10.23 -10.50
C ALA A 183 13.09 -11.09 -9.77
N GLN A 184 12.39 -10.51 -8.81
CA GLN A 184 11.43 -11.21 -7.96
C GLN A 184 10.11 -10.46 -7.93
N VAL A 185 9.02 -11.22 -7.81
CA VAL A 185 7.68 -10.69 -7.56
C VAL A 185 7.14 -11.35 -6.29
N TYR A 186 6.72 -10.52 -5.35
CA TYR A 186 6.07 -10.91 -4.12
C TYR A 186 4.62 -10.45 -4.17
N VAL A 187 3.72 -11.29 -3.64
CA VAL A 187 2.31 -10.93 -3.41
C VAL A 187 1.95 -11.29 -1.98
N ASP A 188 1.36 -10.34 -1.24
CA ASP A 188 0.97 -10.49 0.15
C ASP A 188 2.12 -11.05 1.03
N SER A 189 3.32 -10.47 0.85
CA SER A 189 4.60 -10.88 1.47
C SER A 189 5.17 -12.25 1.04
N VAL A 190 4.51 -12.98 0.14
CA VAL A 190 4.98 -14.30 -0.34
C VAL A 190 5.71 -14.15 -1.67
N LEU A 191 6.89 -14.77 -1.81
CA LEU A 191 7.59 -14.85 -3.10
C LEU A 191 6.80 -15.77 -4.06
N VAL A 192 6.29 -15.20 -5.15
CA VAL A 192 5.45 -15.93 -6.13
C VAL A 192 6.12 -16.10 -7.48
N LYS A 193 7.18 -15.32 -7.76
CA LYS A 193 8.00 -15.48 -8.96
C LYS A 193 9.43 -15.03 -8.69
N GLU A 194 10.39 -15.83 -9.15
CA GLU A 194 11.82 -15.50 -9.17
C GLU A 194 12.42 -16.03 -10.46
N GLU A 195 13.22 -15.21 -11.11
CA GLU A 195 13.96 -15.57 -12.31
C GLU A 195 15.20 -14.66 -12.45
N GLU A 196 16.10 -15.00 -13.37
CA GLU A 196 17.24 -14.14 -13.68
C GLU A 196 16.79 -12.76 -14.17
N ALA A 197 17.31 -11.70 -13.55
CA ALA A 197 17.12 -10.33 -14.00
C ALA A 197 17.65 -10.14 -15.43
N MET A 198 17.16 -9.09 -16.10
CA MET A 198 17.83 -8.61 -17.28
C MET A 198 19.14 -7.94 -16.87
N SER A 199 20.26 -8.47 -17.35
CA SER A 199 21.58 -7.90 -17.13
C SER A 199 21.74 -6.59 -17.90
N GLY A 200 22.48 -5.63 -17.34
CA GLY A 200 22.73 -4.34 -17.98
C GLY A 200 21.70 -3.26 -17.64
N ASN A 201 21.85 -2.11 -18.28
CA ASN A 201 21.13 -0.89 -17.97
C ASN A 201 19.64 -1.01 -18.35
N LEU A 202 18.70 -0.70 -17.43
CA LEU A 202 17.26 -0.59 -17.72
C LEU A 202 16.79 0.87 -17.88
N GLY A 203 17.73 1.80 -18.03
CA GLY A 203 17.50 3.22 -18.30
C GLY A 203 16.61 3.89 -17.26
N GLY A 204 15.79 4.86 -17.70
CA GLY A 204 14.88 5.61 -16.85
C GLY A 204 15.29 7.05 -16.54
N GLY A 205 16.30 7.61 -17.23
CA GLY A 205 16.74 8.99 -17.05
C GLY A 205 15.97 10.04 -17.86
N GLU A 206 15.14 9.63 -18.82
CA GLU A 206 14.52 10.53 -19.82
C GLU A 206 13.00 10.31 -19.98
N THR A 207 12.41 9.37 -19.22
CA THR A 207 11.03 8.93 -19.41
C THR A 207 10.17 9.21 -18.18
N ASN A 208 9.00 9.79 -18.38
CA ASN A 208 7.98 9.93 -17.35
C ASN A 208 7.53 8.56 -16.80
N TRP A 209 7.01 8.59 -15.59
CA TRP A 209 6.46 7.43 -14.90
C TRP A 209 4.95 7.54 -14.90
N ASN A 210 4.24 6.42 -14.79
CA ASN A 210 2.78 6.45 -14.79
C ASN A 210 2.22 5.41 -13.83
N ILE A 211 1.19 5.79 -13.09
CA ILE A 211 0.32 4.87 -12.37
C ILE A 211 -0.91 4.59 -13.24
N ALA A 212 -1.35 3.34 -13.28
CA ALA A 212 -2.56 2.90 -13.99
C ALA A 212 -2.52 2.97 -15.53
N GLN A 213 -1.35 3.06 -16.17
CA GLN A 213 -1.21 3.13 -17.64
C GLN A 213 0.11 2.54 -18.17
N ASP A 214 0.13 2.14 -19.45
CA ASP A 214 1.30 1.59 -20.14
C ASP A 214 2.46 2.57 -20.43
N GLY A 215 2.28 3.85 -20.10
CA GLY A 215 3.18 4.97 -20.37
C GLY A 215 3.10 5.57 -21.77
N ASN A 216 1.97 5.39 -22.45
CA ASN A 216 1.63 6.13 -23.65
C ASN A 216 0.14 6.52 -23.67
N THR A 217 -0.72 5.74 -24.35
CA THR A 217 -2.15 6.02 -24.51
C THR A 217 -2.98 4.74 -24.52
N ASP A 218 -2.48 3.65 -23.93
CA ASP A 218 -3.15 2.36 -23.89
C ASP A 218 -2.87 1.65 -22.55
N GLY A 219 -3.46 0.47 -22.37
CA GLY A 219 -3.21 -0.41 -21.24
C GLY A 219 -3.66 0.18 -19.89
N TYR A 220 -4.73 0.96 -19.90
CA TYR A 220 -5.31 1.56 -18.71
C TYR A 220 -5.82 0.50 -17.74
N LEU A 221 -5.58 0.70 -16.44
CA LEU A 221 -6.03 -0.21 -15.41
C LEU A 221 -7.55 -0.19 -15.27
N ILE A 222 -8.13 -1.38 -15.06
CA ILE A 222 -9.50 -1.56 -14.56
C ILE A 222 -9.38 -2.17 -13.18
N GLY A 223 -9.54 -1.34 -12.16
CA GLY A 223 -9.29 -1.69 -10.76
C GLY A 223 -8.75 -0.52 -9.98
N ALA A 224 -8.49 -0.74 -8.69
CA ALA A 224 -7.98 0.28 -7.79
C ALA A 224 -6.49 0.09 -7.50
N VAL A 225 -5.81 1.20 -7.24
CA VAL A 225 -4.42 1.26 -6.76
C VAL A 225 -4.38 2.12 -5.52
N ASP A 226 -3.55 1.71 -4.59
CA ASP A 226 -3.31 2.38 -3.32
C ASP A 226 -1.83 2.26 -2.93
N GLU A 227 -1.34 3.18 -2.10
CA GLU A 227 -0.05 3.05 -1.42
C GLU A 227 1.17 2.74 -2.34
N VAL A 228 1.33 3.49 -3.44
CA VAL A 228 2.41 3.27 -4.42
C VAL A 228 3.75 3.76 -3.86
N ARG A 229 4.75 2.87 -3.80
CA ARG A 229 6.09 3.16 -3.26
C ARG A 229 7.18 2.72 -4.22
N ILE A 230 8.24 3.52 -4.29
CA ILE A 230 9.37 3.30 -5.20
C ILE A 230 10.68 3.43 -4.44
N TYR A 231 11.52 2.41 -4.54
CA TYR A 231 12.77 2.30 -3.79
C TYR A 231 13.98 2.23 -4.71
N LYS A 232 15.09 2.88 -4.31
CA LYS A 232 16.43 2.78 -4.94
C LYS A 232 17.25 1.56 -4.48
N LYS A 233 16.57 0.56 -3.92
CA LYS A 233 17.16 -0.71 -3.47
C LYS A 233 16.18 -1.86 -3.70
N ALA A 234 16.70 -3.08 -3.70
CA ALA A 234 15.87 -4.27 -3.60
C ALA A 234 15.47 -4.42 -2.13
N LEU A 235 14.18 -4.41 -1.84
CA LEU A 235 13.67 -4.69 -0.50
C LEU A 235 13.93 -6.15 -0.16
N THR A 236 14.29 -6.41 1.10
CA THR A 236 14.39 -7.79 1.61
C THR A 236 13.01 -8.37 1.92
N PRO A 237 12.85 -9.70 2.03
CA PRO A 237 11.58 -10.30 2.44
C PRO A 237 11.03 -9.75 3.77
N GLU A 238 11.91 -9.43 4.72
CA GLU A 238 11.54 -8.84 6.01
C GLU A 238 11.01 -7.40 5.84
N GLU A 239 11.65 -6.62 4.97
CA GLU A 239 11.20 -5.26 4.64
C GLU A 239 9.87 -5.25 3.89
N ILE A 240 9.66 -6.21 3.00
CA ILE A 240 8.39 -6.43 2.29
C ILE A 240 7.30 -6.78 3.30
N THR A 241 7.57 -7.70 4.22
CA THR A 241 6.63 -8.07 5.29
C THR A 241 6.30 -6.87 6.18
N GLN A 242 7.29 -6.07 6.54
CA GLN A 242 7.08 -4.85 7.31
C GLN A 242 6.18 -3.85 6.56
N ASN A 243 6.39 -3.66 5.26
CA ASN A 243 5.58 -2.78 4.43
C ASN A 243 4.14 -3.29 4.26
N PHE A 244 3.96 -4.61 4.11
CA PHE A 244 2.66 -5.27 4.05
C PHE A 244 1.83 -5.07 5.32
N GLU A 245 2.47 -5.13 6.49
CA GLU A 245 1.82 -4.91 7.79
C GLU A 245 1.67 -3.42 8.16
N SER A 246 2.31 -2.53 7.38
CA SER A 246 2.41 -1.11 7.74
C SER A 246 1.07 -0.38 7.71
N GLN A 247 0.91 0.62 8.58
CA GLN A 247 -0.23 1.54 8.59
C GLN A 247 0.15 2.90 7.98
N GLY A 248 1.07 2.90 7.01
CA GLY A 248 1.63 4.10 6.40
C GLY A 248 2.87 4.66 7.12
N LEU A 249 3.16 5.95 6.90
CA LEU A 249 4.29 6.62 7.55
C LEU A 249 4.02 6.89 9.04
N ALA A 250 5.09 6.86 9.83
CA ALA A 250 5.10 7.20 11.27
C ALA A 250 4.43 8.54 11.66
N VAL A 251 4.26 9.44 10.68
CA VAL A 251 3.79 10.81 10.87
C VAL A 251 2.29 10.94 10.64
N GLN A 252 1.60 9.88 10.21
CA GLN A 252 0.14 9.88 10.07
C GLN A 252 -0.51 10.26 11.43
N PRO A 253 -1.42 11.25 11.47
CA PRO A 253 -1.94 11.84 12.72
C PRO A 253 -2.59 10.82 13.66
N THR A 254 -3.02 9.68 13.14
CA THR A 254 -3.64 8.57 13.87
C THR A 254 -2.72 7.99 14.96
N GLY A 255 -1.40 8.05 14.80
CA GLY A 255 -0.42 7.48 15.74
C GLY A 255 0.17 8.43 16.78
N LYS A 256 -0.13 9.74 16.74
CA LYS A 256 0.49 10.70 17.68
C LYS A 256 -0.29 10.79 18.99
N LEU A 257 0.28 10.20 20.06
CA LEU A 257 -0.19 10.36 21.46
C LEU A 257 -0.51 11.82 21.82
N SER A 258 0.23 12.78 21.26
CA SER A 258 0.01 14.22 21.49
C SER A 258 -1.39 14.70 21.05
N LEU A 259 -1.98 14.13 19.99
CA LEU A 259 -3.34 14.46 19.55
C LEU A 259 -4.41 13.82 20.44
N THR A 260 -4.19 12.57 20.88
CA THR A 260 -5.07 11.89 21.86
C THR A 260 -5.10 12.65 23.18
N TRP A 261 -3.94 13.08 23.69
CA TRP A 261 -3.85 13.94 24.88
C TRP A 261 -4.49 15.32 24.67
N GLY A 262 -4.36 15.90 23.48
CA GLY A 262 -5.04 17.14 23.11
C GLY A 262 -6.57 17.01 23.18
N ARG A 263 -7.13 15.93 22.61
CA ARG A 263 -8.58 15.65 22.65
C ARG A 263 -9.08 15.36 24.07
N ILE A 264 -8.34 14.60 24.87
CA ILE A 264 -8.70 14.31 26.27
C ILE A 264 -8.70 15.60 27.09
N LYS A 265 -7.67 16.45 26.97
CA LYS A 265 -7.63 17.73 27.69
C LYS A 265 -8.74 18.68 27.24
N ALA A 266 -9.02 18.75 25.94
CA ALA A 266 -10.12 19.56 25.41
C ALA A 266 -11.49 19.07 25.90
N ALA A 267 -11.70 17.75 26.01
CA ALA A 267 -12.94 17.17 26.54
C ALA A 267 -13.11 17.38 28.06
N GLN A 268 -12.00 17.50 28.81
CA GLN A 268 -12.02 17.79 30.24
C GLN A 268 -12.22 19.27 30.57
N SER A 269 -11.88 20.19 29.67
CA SER A 269 -12.11 21.63 29.85
C SER A 269 -13.56 22.10 29.64
N TYR A 270 -14.48 21.18 29.30
CA TYR A 270 -15.92 21.44 29.15
C TYR A 270 -16.78 20.95 30.34
N ARG A 271 -16.19 20.77 31.52
CA ARG A 271 -16.92 20.48 32.77
C ARG A 271 -16.67 21.52 33.84
#